data_AF-A0A5K1EJG6-F1
#
_entry.id   AF-A0A5K1EJG6-F1
#
_cell.length_a   1.000
_cell.length_b   1.000
_cell.length_c   1.000
_cell.angle_alpha   90.00
_cell.angle_beta   90.00
_cell.angle_gamma   90.00
#
_symmetry.space_group_name_H-M   'P 1'
#
loop_
_entity.id
_entity.type
_entity.pdbx_description
1 polymer ?
#
loop_
_entity_poly.entity_id
_entity_poly.type
_entity_poly.pdbx_seq_one_letter_code
_entity_poly.pdbx_strand_id
1 'polypeptide(L)'
;IDTQRTRVEELRREVRQLITSTTEQVAQLELLNSLKRLGVAYHFESEVRRSEDAICMSTRGFEDLYSSSLRFRILRQHGYNVSA
;
A
#
# COMPACT_ATOMS: atom_id res chain seq x y z
N ILE A 1 -27.72 -10.05 10.88
CA ILE A 1 -26.42 -9.59 11.44
C ILE A 1 -25.27 -10.44 10.88
N ASP A 2 -25.41 -11.77 10.80
CA ASP A 2 -24.35 -12.64 10.22
C ASP A 2 -23.98 -12.34 8.77
N THR A 3 -24.94 -11.94 7.92
CA THR A 3 -24.69 -11.66 6.50
C THR A 3 -23.68 -10.53 6.26
N GLN A 4 -23.71 -9.48 7.09
CA GLN A 4 -22.77 -8.36 6.98
C GLN A 4 -21.38 -8.74 7.48
N ARG A 5 -21.30 -9.54 8.55
CA ARG A 5 -20.02 -10.02 9.09
C ARG A 5 -19.30 -10.93 8.09
N THR A 6 -20.03 -11.85 7.46
CA THR A 6 -19.48 -12.71 6.39
C THR A 6 -18.95 -11.89 5.22
N ARG A 7 -19.71 -10.87 4.79
CA ARG A 7 -19.28 -10.01 3.68
C ARG A 7 -18.02 -9.21 3.99
N VAL A 8 -17.87 -8.73 5.23
CA VAL A 8 -16.65 -8.01 5.66
C VAL A 8 -15.43 -8.93 5.63
N GLU A 9 -15.56 -10.18 6.08
CA GLU A 9 -14.44 -11.14 6.05
C GLU A 9 -14.05 -11.55 4.63
N GLU A 10 -15.03 -11.73 3.74
CA GLU A 10 -14.76 -11.95 2.30
C GLU A 10 -13.98 -10.80 1.69
N LEU A 11 -14.44 -9.57 1.89
CA LEU A 11 -13.77 -8.37 1.36
C LEU A 11 -12.37 -8.20 1.95
N ARG A 12 -12.16 -8.49 3.24
CA ARG A 12 -10.83 -8.49 3.85
C ARG A 12 -9.89 -9.49 3.18
N ARG A 13 -10.39 -10.68 2.82
CA ARG A 13 -9.60 -11.68 2.11
C ARG A 13 -9.27 -11.24 0.68
N GLU A 14 -10.23 -10.68 -0.04
CA GLU A 14 -10.02 -10.14 -1.39
C GLU A 14 -8.98 -9.01 -1.40
N VAL A 15 -9.06 -8.07 -0.45
CA VAL A 15 -8.09 -6.98 -0.31
C VAL A 15 -6.70 -7.54 0.01
N ARG A 16 -6.58 -8.53 0.92
CA ARG A 16 -5.28 -9.20 1.17
C ARG A 16 -4.69 -9.78 -0.11
N GLN A 17 -5.51 -10.51 -0.88
CA GLN A 17 -5.07 -11.08 -2.15
C GLN A 17 -4.61 -10.00 -3.13
N LEU A 18 -5.36 -8.91 -3.24
CA LEU A 18 -5.02 -7.78 -4.10
C LEU A 18 -3.67 -7.15 -3.73
N ILE A 19 -3.40 -6.94 -2.43
CA ILE A 19 -2.11 -6.40 -1.97
C ILE A 19 -0.96 -7.35 -2.34
N THR A 20 -1.16 -8.66 -2.19
CA THR A 20 -0.12 -9.67 -2.48
C THR A 20 0.09 -9.95 -3.97
N SER A 21 -0.94 -9.79 -4.80
CA SER A 21 -0.86 -10.07 -6.25
C SER A 21 -0.41 -8.86 -7.06
N THR A 22 -0.50 -7.65 -6.52
CA THR A 22 -0.03 -6.44 -7.18
C THR A 22 1.50 -6.40 -7.18
N THR A 23 2.11 -6.64 -8.34
CA THR A 23 3.57 -6.67 -8.52
C THR A 23 4.14 -5.36 -9.07
N GLU A 24 3.31 -4.54 -9.72
CA GLU A 24 3.70 -3.23 -10.22
C GLU A 24 3.76 -2.24 -9.04
N GLN A 25 4.89 -1.54 -8.91
CA GLN A 25 5.24 -0.79 -7.71
C GLN A 25 4.40 0.48 -7.53
N VAL A 26 4.05 1.15 -8.63
CA VAL A 26 3.22 2.36 -8.60
C VAL A 26 1.79 2.00 -8.22
N ALA A 27 1.21 0.97 -8.84
CA ALA A 27 -0.10 0.43 -8.52
C ALA A 27 -0.16 -0.07 -7.07
N GLN A 28 0.92 -0.69 -6.58
CA GLN A 28 1.02 -1.10 -5.18
C GLN A 28 1.01 0.12 -4.25
N LEU A 29 1.76 1.19 -4.56
CA LEU A 29 1.72 2.45 -3.81
C LEU A 29 0.33 3.09 -3.79
N GLU A 30 -0.35 3.13 -4.94
CA GLU A 30 -1.69 3.69 -5.06
C GLU A 30 -2.73 2.92 -4.24
N LEU A 31 -2.65 1.59 -4.26
CA LEU A 31 -3.49 0.72 -3.45
C LEU A 31 -3.28 0.99 -1.95
N LEU A 32 -2.01 1.01 -1.49
CA LEU A 32 -1.68 1.31 -0.09
C LEU A 32 -2.15 2.70 0.31
N ASN A 33 -1.96 3.70 -0.54
CA ASN A 33 -2.42 5.06 -0.30
C ASN A 33 -3.94 5.11 -0.15
N SER A 34 -4.67 4.37 -0.98
CA SER A 34 -6.13 4.28 -0.92
C SER A 34 -6.61 3.63 0.38
N LEU A 35 -6.01 2.51 0.79
CA LEU A 35 -6.33 1.83 2.06
C LEU A 35 -6.11 2.73 3.28
N LYS A 36 -5.04 3.52 3.28
CA LYS A 36 -4.76 4.49 4.35
C LYS A 36 -5.77 5.63 4.38
N ARG A 37 -6.11 6.21 3.22
CA ARG A 37 -7.11 7.28 3.13
C ARG A 37 -8.50 6.82 3.53
N LEU A 38 -8.82 5.55 3.30
CA LEU A 38 -10.05 4.90 3.75
C LEU A 38 -10.04 4.56 5.25
N GLY A 39 -8.89 4.70 5.94
CA GLY A 39 -8.77 4.38 7.36
C GLY A 39 -8.84 2.89 7.68
N VAL A 40 -8.66 2.00 6.69
CA VAL A 40 -8.76 0.54 6.86
C VAL A 40 -7.42 -0.17 6.82
N ALA A 41 -6.32 0.56 6.61
CA ALA A 41 -4.97 0.02 6.50
C ALA A 41 -4.53 -0.79 7.75
N TYR A 42 -5.07 -0.47 8.94
CA TYR A 42 -4.75 -1.17 10.20
C TYR A 42 -5.14 -2.66 10.20
N HIS A 43 -6.02 -3.10 9.29
CA HIS A 43 -6.35 -4.53 9.11
C HIS A 43 -5.29 -5.32 8.33
N PHE A 44 -4.33 -4.62 7.71
CA PHE A 44 -3.37 -5.16 6.75
C PHE A 44 -1.94 -4.69 7.05
N GLU A 45 -1.61 -4.35 8.30
CA GLU A 45 -0.33 -3.75 8.67
C GLU A 45 0.88 -4.58 8.20
N SER A 46 0.79 -5.90 8.27
CA SER A 46 1.86 -6.81 7.85
C SER A 46 2.09 -6.81 6.34
N GLU A 47 1.02 -6.75 5.56
CA GLU A 47 1.06 -6.64 4.10
C GLU A 47 1.55 -5.25 3.68
N VAL A 48 1.02 -4.19 4.30
CA VAL A 48 1.38 -2.79 4.05
C VAL A 48 2.87 -2.58 4.28
N ARG A 49 3.40 -3.00 5.45
CA ARG A 49 4.82 -2.81 5.78
C ARG A 49 5.74 -3.51 4.80
N ARG A 50 5.43 -4.76 4.43
CA ARG A 50 6.22 -5.52 3.45
C ARG A 50 6.28 -4.83 2.09
N SER A 51 5.15 -4.30 1.62
CA SER A 51 5.11 -3.57 0.36
C SER A 51 5.90 -2.27 0.45
N GLU A 52 5.79 -1.53 1.55
CA GLU A 52 6.58 -0.30 1.77
C GLU A 52 8.07 -0.54 1.82
N ASP A 53 8.51 -1.60 2.51
CA ASP A 53 9.92 -2.01 2.57
C ASP A 53 10.43 -2.34 1.15
N ALA A 54 9.64 -3.07 0.35
CA ALA A 54 9.99 -3.39 -1.03
C ALA A 54 10.10 -2.14 -1.91
N ILE A 55 9.17 -1.18 -1.75
CA ILE A 55 9.20 0.11 -2.44
C ILE A 55 10.40 0.96 -2.00
N CYS A 56 10.73 0.95 -0.71
CA CYS A 56 11.88 1.68 -0.18
C CYS A 56 13.19 1.13 -0.77
N MET A 57 13.33 -0.19 -0.85
CA MET A 57 14.52 -0.85 -1.39
C MET A 57 14.61 -0.79 -2.93
N SER A 58 13.50 -0.54 -3.63
CA SER A 58 13.49 -0.49 -5.08
C SER A 58 14.20 0.76 -5.63
N THR A 59 15.06 0.57 -6.63
CA THR A 59 15.75 1.68 -7.34
C THR A 59 15.18 1.95 -8.74
N ARG A 60 14.13 1.22 -9.14
CA ARG A 60 13.53 1.28 -10.49
C ARG A 60 12.01 1.38 -10.39
N GLY A 61 11.35 1.89 -11.43
CA GLY A 61 9.88 1.99 -11.49
C GLY A 61 9.28 3.29 -10.90
N PHE A 62 10.12 4.28 -10.58
CA PHE A 62 9.71 5.61 -10.10
C PHE A 62 10.34 6.75 -10.91
N GLU A 63 10.35 6.56 -12.23
CA GLU A 63 11.11 7.42 -13.16
C GLU A 63 10.32 8.67 -13.57
N ASP A 64 8.99 8.63 -13.49
CA ASP A 64 8.13 9.77 -13.75
C ASP A 64 7.88 10.63 -12.50
N LEU A 65 7.53 11.90 -12.71
CA LEU A 65 7.33 12.86 -11.61
C LEU A 65 6.21 12.42 -10.66
N TYR A 66 5.17 11.77 -11.16
CA TYR A 66 4.04 11.34 -10.35
C TYR A 66 4.45 10.19 -9.42
N SER A 67 5.07 9.14 -9.95
CA SER A 67 5.52 7.99 -9.19
C SER A 67 6.64 8.35 -8.18
N SER A 68 7.58 9.21 -8.57
CA SER A 68 8.63 9.75 -7.69
C SER A 68 8.06 10.59 -6.54
N SER A 69 7.15 11.55 -6.85
CA SER A 69 6.52 12.38 -5.81
C SER A 69 5.62 11.58 -4.87
N LEU A 70 4.90 10.59 -5.40
CA LEU A 70 4.08 9.66 -4.62
C LEU A 70 4.96 8.86 -3.65
N ARG A 71 6.06 8.29 -4.14
CA ARG A 71 7.03 7.55 -3.32
C ARG A 71 7.63 8.42 -2.23
N PHE A 72 8.12 9.62 -2.58
CA PHE A 72 8.70 10.55 -1.62
C PHE A 72 7.72 10.89 -0.49
N ARG A 73 6.46 11.20 -0.84
CA ARG A 73 5.41 11.50 0.13
C ARG A 73 5.14 10.33 1.07
N ILE A 74 5.01 9.11 0.54
CA ILE A 74 4.71 7.92 1.36
C ILE A 74 5.87 7.62 2.31
N LEU A 75 7.11 7.62 1.82
CA LEU A 75 8.29 7.36 2.64
C LEU A 75 8.44 8.38 3.77
N ARG A 76 8.26 9.67 3.49
CA ARG A 76 8.27 10.73 4.52
C ARG A 76 7.17 10.56 5.57
N GLN A 77 5.96 10.15 5.14
CA GLN A 77 4.85 9.87 6.08
C GLN A 77 5.16 8.73 7.04
N HIS A 78 6.04 7.81 6.66
CA HIS A 78 6.47 6.66 7.46
C HIS A 78 7.78 6.90 8.23
N GLY A 79 8.29 8.14 8.23
CA GLY A 79 9.51 8.49 8.95
C GLY A 79 10.80 8.03 8.27
N TYR A 80 10.73 7.54 7.03
CA TYR A 80 11.94 7.25 6.27
C TYR A 80 12.65 8.56 5.89
N ASN A 81 13.97 8.58 6.10
CA ASN A 81 14.78 9.72 5.73
C ASN A 81 15.09 9.66 4.23
N VAL A 82 14.32 10.41 3.45
CA VAL A 82 14.48 10.50 1.99
C VAL A 82 15.08 11.86 1.64
N SER A 83 16.18 11.85 0.87
CA SER A 83 16.70 13.06 0.24
C SER A 83 15.73 13.55 -0.83
N ALA A 84 15.59 14.88 -0.92
CA ALA A 84 14.86 15.53 -2.00
C ALA A 84 15.67 15.47 -3.30
#